data_AF-A0A0C9Y8F8-F1
#
_entry.id   AF-A0A0C9Y8F8-F1
#
_cell.length_a   1.000
_cell.length_b   1.000
_cell.length_c   1.000
_cell.angle_alpha   90.00
_cell.angle_beta   90.00
_cell.angle_gamma   90.00
#
_symmetry.space_group_name_H-M   'P 1'
#
loop_
_entity.id
_entity.type
_entity.pdbx_description
1 polymer ?
#
loop_
_entity_poly.entity_id
_entity_poly.type
_entity_poly.pdbx_seq_one_letter_code
_entity_poly.pdbx_strand_id
1 'polypeptide(L)'
;MAIHSADGRNEPKGSRKPTRTSMKTPLETSSTQADIQRGVDEQPKFGQTAPSTPNKSVSDVPLAPSQPSSRKKPSGTPRSSKKVQLAAEQEKRHEYAVCLFNDLNRTVFKNGLPEDTKLNWNKRLLTTAGRAKWHRSREGVQTAEIELAEKILDCEERIRNTLSHEMCHLASWIIDAEFKEGHGKFWKSWATKIMAKYPHIEISTRHNYDISYPFEWKCEQCDKIYGRFSKSIRPDECLCGVCKVGKLAPLFSAANRTPKTPKTSRMAAIKSQDSPCSVRQADPVPADQDKEREIYFVDSDSDVETLGLALGATSIS
;
A
#
# COMPACT_ATOMS: atom_id res chain seq x y z
N MET A 1 -24.74 35.91 -0.11
CA MET A 1 -24.96 34.48 0.23
C MET A 1 -23.60 33.83 0.38
N ALA A 2 -23.25 33.45 1.61
CA ALA A 2 -21.93 32.91 1.94
C ALA A 2 -21.77 31.50 1.36
N ILE A 3 -20.76 31.32 0.53
CA ILE A 3 -20.25 30.04 0.06
C ILE A 3 -19.40 29.43 1.18
N HIS A 4 -19.92 28.43 1.86
CA HIS A 4 -19.11 27.60 2.76
C HIS A 4 -18.24 26.67 1.92
N SER A 5 -16.97 27.03 1.74
CA SER A 5 -15.91 26.12 1.31
C SER A 5 -15.71 25.05 2.38
N ALA A 6 -16.17 23.84 2.12
CA ALA A 6 -15.78 22.66 2.88
C ALA A 6 -14.57 22.02 2.20
N ASP A 7 -13.37 22.48 2.56
CA ASP A 7 -12.11 21.77 2.28
C ASP A 7 -12.06 20.49 3.12
N GLY A 8 -12.79 19.47 2.65
CA GLY A 8 -12.79 18.13 3.21
C GLY A 8 -11.56 17.36 2.75
N ARG A 9 -10.47 17.42 3.54
CA ARG A 9 -9.33 16.49 3.43
C ARG A 9 -9.84 15.05 3.64
N ASN A 10 -10.18 14.35 2.58
CA ASN A 10 -10.55 12.95 2.63
C ASN A 10 -9.40 12.09 2.09
N GLU A 11 -8.38 11.92 2.93
CA GLU A 11 -7.38 10.86 2.77
C GLU A 11 -8.04 9.49 3.00
N PRO A 12 -7.65 8.42 2.30
CA PRO A 12 -8.12 7.07 2.61
C PRO A 12 -7.80 6.77 4.08
N LYS A 13 -8.78 6.22 4.80
CA LYS A 13 -8.78 6.11 6.28
C LYS A 13 -7.55 5.38 6.87
N GLY A 14 -6.69 4.74 6.07
CA GLY A 14 -5.45 4.07 6.50
C GLY A 14 -4.11 4.79 6.25
N SER A 15 -4.07 5.96 5.60
CA SER A 15 -2.81 6.57 5.09
C SER A 15 -1.84 7.10 6.16
N ARG A 16 -2.35 7.64 7.27
CA ARG A 16 -1.50 8.31 8.26
C ARG A 16 -0.57 7.33 8.97
N LYS A 17 0.70 7.73 9.13
CA LYS A 17 1.72 6.91 9.82
C LYS A 17 1.58 7.06 11.34
N PRO A 18 1.69 5.96 12.13
CA PRO A 18 1.93 6.03 13.56
C PRO A 18 3.17 6.87 13.87
N THR A 19 3.17 7.55 15.01
CA THR A 19 4.31 8.34 15.47
C THR A 19 5.22 7.46 16.30
N ARG A 20 6.50 7.36 15.89
CA ARG A 20 7.51 6.66 16.69
C ARG A 20 7.89 7.51 17.90
N THR A 21 7.86 6.93 19.08
CA THR A 21 8.39 7.58 20.28
C THR A 21 9.92 7.57 20.20
N SER A 22 10.54 8.76 20.25
CA SER A 22 11.99 8.87 20.48
C SER A 22 12.22 8.50 21.94
N MET A 23 12.91 7.38 22.18
CA MET A 23 13.30 7.00 23.53
C MET A 23 14.33 8.01 24.04
N LYS A 24 13.88 8.98 24.84
CA LYS A 24 14.75 9.70 25.75
C LYS A 24 15.01 8.78 26.94
N THR A 25 16.28 8.46 27.16
CA THR A 25 16.78 7.76 28.35
C THR A 25 16.25 8.45 29.61
N PRO A 26 15.58 7.74 30.54
CA PRO A 26 15.18 8.34 31.80
C PRO A 26 16.42 8.63 32.65
N LEU A 27 16.63 9.90 32.98
CA LEU A 27 17.57 10.33 34.00
C LEU A 27 16.90 10.04 35.36
N GLU A 28 17.52 9.17 36.14
CA GLU A 28 17.12 8.89 37.52
C GLU A 28 17.18 10.19 38.35
N THR A 29 16.11 10.48 39.08
CA THR A 29 16.20 11.30 40.30
C THR A 29 15.28 10.70 41.36
N SER A 30 15.91 10.28 42.44
CA SER A 30 15.34 9.81 43.69
C SER A 30 14.98 10.99 44.59
N SER A 31 13.82 10.92 45.27
CA SER A 31 13.67 11.38 46.66
C SER A 31 12.33 10.90 47.27
N THR A 32 12.43 10.02 48.26
CA THR A 32 11.82 10.04 49.63
C THR A 32 10.79 11.15 49.92
N GLN A 33 9.70 11.00 50.71
CA GLN A 33 9.27 10.03 51.76
C GLN A 33 7.79 10.34 52.19
N ALA A 34 7.06 9.32 52.68
CA ALA A 34 5.91 9.21 53.65
C ALA A 34 4.81 10.33 53.75
N ASP A 35 3.54 10.14 54.15
CA ASP A 35 2.91 9.17 55.07
C ASP A 35 1.34 9.36 55.11
N ILE A 36 0.62 8.43 55.78
CA ILE A 36 -0.74 8.47 56.41
C ILE A 36 -2.02 8.01 55.64
N GLN A 37 -2.35 6.72 55.84
CA GLN A 37 -3.54 6.05 56.44
C GLN A 37 -5.04 6.44 56.21
N ARG A 38 -5.85 5.35 56.09
CA ARG A 38 -7.30 5.08 56.41
C ARG A 38 -8.31 5.30 55.27
N GLY A 39 -9.25 4.41 54.95
CA GLY A 39 -9.67 3.12 55.51
C GLY A 39 -10.93 2.55 54.82
N VAL A 40 -11.36 1.35 55.27
CA VAL A 40 -12.70 0.71 55.19
C VAL A 40 -13.15 0.18 53.82
N ASP A 41 -13.10 -1.13 53.54
CA ASP A 41 -14.06 -2.23 53.87
C ASP A 41 -15.44 -2.09 53.22
N GLU A 42 -15.73 -2.93 52.21
CA GLU A 42 -16.94 -3.78 52.12
C GLU A 42 -17.12 -4.37 50.70
N GLN A 43 -17.06 -5.71 50.62
CA GLN A 43 -17.75 -6.48 49.58
C GLN A 43 -19.23 -6.63 49.96
N PRO A 44 -20.09 -6.95 48.98
CA PRO A 44 -20.92 -8.12 49.21
C PRO A 44 -20.94 -9.10 48.03
N LYS A 45 -20.94 -10.38 48.43
CA LYS A 45 -21.21 -11.56 47.62
C LYS A 45 -22.72 -11.75 47.44
N PHE A 46 -23.11 -12.22 46.26
CA PHE A 46 -24.34 -12.97 45.99
C PHE A 46 -23.91 -14.06 44.98
N GLY A 47 -24.05 -15.37 45.19
CA GLY A 47 -25.12 -16.09 45.86
C GLY A 47 -26.00 -16.73 44.80
N GLN A 48 -25.54 -17.82 44.15
CA GLN A 48 -26.40 -18.69 43.35
C GLN A 48 -26.03 -20.16 43.56
N THR A 49 -26.91 -20.83 44.29
CA THR A 49 -27.12 -22.27 44.37
C THR A 49 -28.09 -22.67 43.26
N ALA A 50 -27.81 -23.74 42.52
CA ALA A 50 -28.79 -24.76 42.11
C ALA A 50 -28.10 -25.87 41.29
N PRO A 51 -28.67 -27.09 41.30
CA PRO A 51 -27.92 -28.32 41.17
C PRO A 51 -28.12 -29.05 39.83
N SER A 52 -27.31 -30.10 39.71
CA SER A 52 -27.25 -31.14 38.70
C SER A 52 -28.59 -31.83 38.42
N THR A 53 -28.77 -32.25 37.16
CA THR A 53 -29.59 -33.43 36.80
C THR A 53 -28.83 -34.34 35.83
N PRO A 54 -29.13 -35.66 35.83
CA PRO A 54 -28.17 -36.70 35.53
C PRO A 54 -28.44 -37.46 34.23
N ASN A 55 -27.42 -38.24 33.86
CA ASN A 55 -27.42 -39.35 32.91
C ASN A 55 -28.65 -40.27 32.97
N LYS A 56 -29.01 -40.84 31.82
CA LYS A 56 -29.20 -42.29 31.52
C LYS A 56 -29.95 -42.39 30.18
N SER A 57 -29.81 -43.37 29.28
CA SER A 57 -28.91 -44.50 28.97
C SER A 57 -29.78 -45.50 28.19
N VAL A 58 -29.18 -46.21 27.21
CA VAL A 58 -29.53 -47.58 26.72
C VAL A 58 -30.90 -47.76 26.03
N SER A 59 -31.17 -48.63 25.05
CA SER A 59 -30.50 -49.71 24.26
C SER A 59 -31.20 -49.67 22.87
N ASP A 60 -30.76 -50.29 21.77
CA ASP A 60 -30.72 -51.74 21.52
C ASP A 60 -30.10 -52.03 20.14
N VAL A 61 -29.45 -53.19 20.06
CA VAL A 61 -28.86 -53.81 18.87
C VAL A 61 -29.81 -54.93 18.42
N PRO A 62 -29.99 -55.20 17.11
CA PRO A 62 -29.47 -56.48 16.63
C PRO A 62 -28.96 -56.52 15.17
N LEU A 63 -27.89 -57.32 15.03
CA LEU A 63 -27.51 -58.26 13.97
C LEU A 63 -27.38 -57.81 12.49
N ALA A 64 -26.18 -58.09 11.99
CA ALA A 64 -25.72 -57.97 10.61
C ALA A 64 -26.33 -59.02 9.65
N PRO A 65 -26.22 -58.75 8.34
CA PRO A 65 -25.53 -59.71 7.47
C PRO A 65 -24.43 -59.07 6.60
N SER A 66 -23.40 -59.88 6.39
CA SER A 66 -22.15 -59.61 5.70
C SER A 66 -22.33 -59.45 4.19
N GLN A 67 -21.92 -58.32 3.61
CA GLN A 67 -21.52 -58.23 2.20
C GLN A 67 -20.36 -57.24 2.00
N PRO A 68 -19.29 -57.61 1.28
CA PRO A 68 -18.17 -56.70 0.99
C PRO A 68 -18.51 -55.81 -0.21
N SER A 69 -19.03 -54.61 0.04
CA SER A 69 -19.09 -53.56 -0.98
C SER A 69 -17.77 -52.79 -0.99
N SER A 70 -16.96 -53.03 -2.03
CA SER A 70 -15.76 -52.29 -2.37
C SER A 70 -16.11 -50.87 -2.80
N ARG A 71 -16.43 -49.99 -1.84
CA ARG A 71 -16.60 -48.56 -2.11
C ARG A 71 -15.23 -47.92 -2.31
N LYS A 72 -14.77 -47.87 -3.56
CA LYS A 72 -13.62 -47.06 -3.97
C LYS A 72 -13.87 -45.62 -3.53
N LYS A 73 -13.02 -45.09 -2.65
CA LYS A 73 -12.97 -43.66 -2.33
C LYS A 73 -12.82 -42.88 -3.64
N PRO A 74 -13.60 -41.82 -3.89
CA PRO A 74 -13.31 -40.95 -5.01
C PRO A 74 -11.89 -40.41 -4.79
N SER A 75 -11.02 -40.66 -5.77
CA SER A 75 -9.68 -40.11 -5.83
C SER A 75 -9.80 -38.59 -5.72
N GLY A 76 -9.50 -38.05 -4.54
CA GLY A 76 -9.44 -36.62 -4.34
C GLY A 76 -8.44 -36.05 -5.33
N THR A 77 -8.91 -35.17 -6.22
CA THR A 77 -8.04 -34.33 -7.04
C THR A 77 -6.95 -33.74 -6.13
N PRO A 78 -5.66 -33.80 -6.51
CA PRO A 78 -4.59 -33.29 -5.67
C PRO A 78 -4.87 -31.80 -5.43
N ARG A 79 -5.23 -31.47 -4.18
CA ARG A 79 -5.50 -30.11 -3.75
C ARG A 79 -4.18 -29.35 -3.88
N SER A 80 -4.00 -28.66 -4.99
CA SER A 80 -2.81 -27.84 -5.23
C SER A 80 -2.58 -26.96 -4.01
N SER A 81 -1.32 -26.82 -3.60
CA SER A 81 -1.02 -26.02 -2.42
C SER A 81 -1.58 -24.61 -2.59
N LYS A 82 -2.05 -23.98 -1.50
CA LYS A 82 -2.61 -22.61 -1.52
C LYS A 82 -1.71 -21.61 -2.26
N LYS A 83 -0.39 -21.82 -2.20
CA LYS A 83 0.62 -21.02 -2.92
C LYS A 83 0.49 -21.13 -4.45
N VAL A 84 0.25 -22.32 -4.98
CA VAL A 84 0.06 -22.55 -6.42
C VAL A 84 -1.22 -21.88 -6.91
N GLN A 85 -2.30 -21.96 -6.12
CA GLN A 85 -3.57 -21.31 -6.46
C GLN A 85 -3.44 -19.78 -6.52
N LEU A 86 -2.77 -19.19 -5.53
CA LEU A 86 -2.50 -17.75 -5.52
C LEU A 86 -1.62 -17.30 -6.69
N ALA A 87 -0.61 -18.10 -7.06
CA ALA A 87 0.23 -17.80 -8.22
C ALA A 87 -0.56 -17.87 -9.53
N ALA A 88 -1.41 -18.89 -9.70
CA ALA A 88 -2.28 -19.02 -10.87
C ALA A 88 -3.32 -17.90 -10.96
N GLU A 89 -3.88 -17.47 -9.83
CA GLU A 89 -4.78 -16.32 -9.79
C GLU A 89 -4.05 -15.02 -10.14
N GLN A 90 -2.81 -14.86 -9.67
CA GLN A 90 -1.99 -13.71 -10.01
C GLN A 90 -1.65 -13.66 -11.51
N GLU A 91 -1.34 -14.80 -12.11
CA GLU A 91 -1.09 -14.87 -13.56
C GLU A 91 -2.32 -14.46 -14.37
N LYS A 92 -3.53 -14.92 -13.97
CA LYS A 92 -4.78 -14.47 -14.59
C LYS A 92 -4.97 -12.96 -14.52
N ARG A 93 -4.60 -12.34 -13.38
CA ARG A 93 -4.66 -10.87 -13.23
C ARG A 93 -3.66 -10.17 -14.15
N HIS A 94 -2.48 -10.74 -14.36
CA HIS A 94 -1.49 -10.21 -15.30
C HIS A 94 -2.02 -10.27 -16.73
N GLU A 95 -2.50 -11.43 -17.16
CA GLU A 95 -3.10 -11.64 -18.48
C GLU A 95 -4.27 -10.68 -18.71
N TYR A 96 -5.17 -10.56 -17.73
CA TYR A 96 -6.29 -9.62 -17.77
C TYR A 96 -5.83 -8.16 -17.98
N ALA A 97 -4.84 -7.71 -17.22
CA ALA A 97 -4.31 -6.36 -17.35
C ALA A 97 -3.68 -6.11 -18.73
N VAL A 98 -2.92 -7.08 -19.27
CA VAL A 98 -2.35 -6.97 -20.63
C VAL A 98 -3.44 -6.91 -21.69
N CYS A 99 -4.44 -7.79 -21.62
CA CYS A 99 -5.57 -7.78 -22.54
C CYS A 99 -6.33 -6.45 -22.49
N LEU A 100 -6.61 -5.94 -21.29
CA LEU A 100 -7.31 -4.68 -21.11
C LEU A 100 -6.49 -3.49 -21.63
N PHE A 101 -5.19 -3.44 -21.34
CA PHE A 101 -4.31 -2.40 -21.86
C PHE A 101 -4.35 -2.35 -23.39
N ASN A 102 -4.19 -3.50 -24.04
CA ASN A 102 -4.19 -3.60 -25.49
C ASN A 102 -5.55 -3.20 -26.09
N ASP A 103 -6.65 -3.61 -25.45
CA ASP A 103 -7.99 -3.26 -25.92
C ASP A 103 -8.27 -1.76 -25.79
N LEU A 104 -7.96 -1.16 -24.65
CA LEU A 104 -8.10 0.29 -24.45
C LEU A 104 -7.17 1.08 -25.37
N ASN A 105 -5.92 0.65 -25.53
CA ASN A 105 -4.96 1.31 -26.41
C ASN A 105 -5.49 1.36 -27.85
N ARG A 106 -5.94 0.21 -28.37
CA ARG A 106 -6.51 0.12 -29.71
C ARG A 106 -7.80 0.92 -29.86
N THR A 107 -8.71 0.82 -28.91
CA THR A 107 -10.10 1.23 -29.13
C THR A 107 -10.43 2.65 -28.64
N VAL A 108 -9.71 3.17 -27.64
CA VAL A 108 -9.90 4.51 -27.06
C VAL A 108 -8.73 5.41 -27.43
N PHE A 109 -7.50 4.93 -27.20
CA PHE A 109 -6.29 5.72 -27.42
C PHE A 109 -5.77 5.65 -28.87
N LYS A 110 -6.43 4.87 -29.74
CA LYS A 110 -6.13 4.72 -31.18
C LYS A 110 -4.68 4.31 -31.46
N ASN A 111 -4.13 3.41 -30.64
CA ASN A 111 -2.72 2.99 -30.64
C ASN A 111 -1.74 4.16 -30.40
N GLY A 112 -2.18 5.21 -29.71
CA GLY A 112 -1.35 6.37 -29.38
C GLY A 112 -0.39 6.13 -28.21
N LEU A 113 -0.63 5.10 -27.38
CA LEU A 113 0.32 4.69 -26.35
C LEU A 113 1.32 3.68 -26.92
N PRO A 114 2.61 3.72 -26.52
CA PRO A 114 3.62 2.77 -26.97
C PRO A 114 3.22 1.32 -26.68
N GLU A 115 3.34 0.43 -27.67
CA GLU A 115 3.01 -1.00 -27.51
C GLU A 115 3.96 -1.70 -26.52
N ASP A 116 5.17 -1.17 -26.34
CA ASP A 116 6.18 -1.66 -25.39
C ASP A 116 6.01 -1.08 -23.97
N THR A 117 4.88 -0.39 -23.69
CA THR A 117 4.56 0.09 -22.35
C THR A 117 4.55 -1.06 -21.35
N LYS A 118 5.40 -0.97 -20.32
CA LYS A 118 5.60 -2.06 -19.36
C LYS A 118 4.54 -2.03 -18.26
N LEU A 119 3.88 -3.16 -18.01
CA LEU A 119 3.00 -3.34 -16.85
C LEU A 119 3.77 -4.04 -15.72
N ASN A 120 4.28 -3.24 -14.76
CA ASN A 120 5.14 -3.71 -13.69
C ASN A 120 4.35 -3.96 -12.40
N TRP A 121 4.12 -5.23 -12.08
CA TRP A 121 3.46 -5.63 -10.83
C TRP A 121 4.42 -5.57 -9.64
N ASN A 122 4.14 -4.67 -8.69
CA ASN A 122 5.01 -4.41 -7.54
C ASN A 122 4.37 -4.79 -6.19
N LYS A 123 5.01 -5.74 -5.50
CA LYS A 123 4.67 -6.18 -4.13
C LYS A 123 4.95 -5.14 -3.03
N ARG A 124 5.73 -4.11 -3.36
CA ARG A 124 6.18 -3.03 -2.47
C ARG A 124 5.43 -1.72 -2.69
N LEU A 125 4.61 -1.62 -3.73
CA LEU A 125 3.69 -0.50 -3.91
C LEU A 125 2.49 -0.73 -2.98
N LEU A 126 2.48 -0.05 -1.83
CA LEU A 126 1.52 -0.30 -0.74
C LEU A 126 0.70 0.94 -0.36
N THR A 127 1.00 2.10 -0.97
CA THR A 127 0.38 3.39 -0.67
C THR A 127 -0.62 3.83 -1.73
N THR A 128 -0.33 3.53 -2.99
CA THR A 128 -1.21 3.76 -4.15
C THR A 128 -1.50 2.40 -4.80
N ALA A 129 -2.53 2.34 -5.63
CA ALA A 129 -2.85 1.10 -6.35
C ALA A 129 -2.17 0.99 -7.71
N GLY A 130 -1.90 2.13 -8.34
CA GLY A 130 -1.14 2.23 -9.58
C GLY A 130 -0.29 3.50 -9.62
N ARG A 131 0.69 3.53 -10.52
CA ARG A 131 1.45 4.73 -10.91
C ARG A 131 1.86 4.64 -12.37
N ALA A 132 1.62 5.69 -13.14
CA ALA A 132 2.15 5.85 -14.48
C ALA A 132 3.50 6.55 -14.42
N LYS A 133 4.45 6.11 -15.25
CA LYS A 133 5.75 6.73 -15.46
C LYS A 133 5.99 6.91 -16.93
N TRP A 134 6.48 8.08 -17.28
CA TRP A 134 6.92 8.36 -18.64
C TRP A 134 8.23 9.12 -18.62
N HIS A 135 9.13 8.72 -19.53
CA HIS A 135 10.41 9.35 -19.71
C HIS A 135 10.70 9.52 -21.20
N ARG A 136 11.28 10.67 -21.56
CA ARG A 136 11.78 10.95 -22.90
C ARG A 136 13.24 11.40 -22.82
N SER A 137 14.12 10.63 -23.45
CA SER A 137 15.55 10.93 -23.54
C SER A 137 15.83 12.06 -24.54
N ARG A 138 17.06 12.58 -24.50
CA ARG A 138 17.54 13.62 -25.43
C ARG A 138 17.54 13.15 -26.89
N GLU A 139 17.83 11.86 -27.09
CA GLU A 139 17.80 11.16 -28.39
C GLU A 139 16.38 10.95 -28.90
N GLY A 140 15.36 11.32 -28.11
CA GLY A 140 13.95 11.15 -28.43
C GLY A 140 13.39 9.77 -28.11
N VAL A 141 14.16 8.90 -27.45
CA VAL A 141 13.68 7.59 -27.01
C VAL A 141 12.67 7.80 -25.89
N GLN A 142 11.46 7.30 -26.10
CA GLN A 142 10.40 7.35 -25.10
C GLN A 142 10.26 5.99 -24.42
N THR A 143 10.08 6.01 -23.11
CA THR A 143 9.77 4.82 -22.32
C THR A 143 8.56 5.10 -21.45
N ALA A 144 7.57 4.22 -21.50
CA ALA A 144 6.36 4.29 -20.68
C ALA A 144 6.24 3.03 -19.82
N GLU A 145 5.80 3.22 -18.58
CA GLU A 145 5.60 2.15 -17.62
C GLU A 145 4.37 2.46 -16.76
N ILE A 146 3.59 1.43 -16.45
CA ILE A 146 2.56 1.47 -15.43
C ILE A 146 2.93 0.48 -14.34
N GLU A 147 3.14 0.98 -13.14
CA GLU A 147 3.37 0.17 -11.95
C GLU A 147 2.02 -0.15 -11.29
N LEU A 148 1.79 -1.42 -10.96
CA LEU A 148 0.53 -1.95 -10.41
C LEU A 148 0.77 -2.62 -9.06
N ALA A 149 -0.01 -2.25 -8.04
CA ALA A 149 0.16 -2.75 -6.68
C ALA A 149 -0.47 -4.14 -6.50
N GLU A 150 0.36 -5.19 -6.54
CA GLU A 150 -0.06 -6.59 -6.45
C GLU A 150 -0.95 -6.88 -5.23
N LYS A 151 -0.66 -6.24 -4.08
CA LYS A 151 -1.41 -6.49 -2.84
C LYS A 151 -2.72 -5.71 -2.72
N ILE A 152 -2.95 -4.72 -3.58
CA ILE A 152 -4.12 -3.86 -3.56
C ILE A 152 -5.10 -4.26 -4.68
N LEU A 153 -4.55 -4.61 -5.84
CA LEU A 153 -5.27 -5.05 -7.03
C LEU A 153 -5.55 -6.56 -6.98
N ASP A 154 -6.45 -6.92 -6.07
CA ASP A 154 -6.85 -8.31 -5.77
C ASP A 154 -8.03 -8.82 -6.62
N CYS A 155 -8.72 -7.95 -7.37
CA CYS A 155 -9.82 -8.32 -8.26
C CYS A 155 -9.80 -7.54 -9.60
N GLU A 156 -10.46 -8.08 -10.62
CA GLU A 156 -10.53 -7.49 -11.97
C GLU A 156 -11.12 -6.08 -11.98
N GLU A 157 -12.11 -5.80 -11.13
CA GLU A 157 -12.71 -4.47 -11.01
C GLU A 157 -11.70 -3.39 -10.57
N ARG A 158 -10.87 -3.70 -9.57
CA ARG A 158 -9.82 -2.78 -9.14
C ARG A 158 -8.77 -2.61 -10.22
N ILE A 159 -8.40 -3.71 -10.89
CA ILE A 159 -7.43 -3.68 -11.99
C ILE A 159 -7.94 -2.79 -13.11
N ARG A 160 -9.18 -2.96 -13.59
CA ARG A 160 -9.69 -2.19 -14.72
C ARG A 160 -9.82 -0.71 -14.43
N ASN A 161 -10.31 -0.35 -13.24
CA ASN A 161 -10.46 1.06 -12.87
C ASN A 161 -9.08 1.73 -12.69
N THR A 162 -8.15 1.04 -12.04
CA THR A 162 -6.78 1.54 -11.77
C THR A 162 -5.96 1.62 -13.05
N LEU A 163 -5.91 0.55 -13.85
CA LEU A 163 -5.15 0.55 -15.10
C LEU A 163 -5.66 1.62 -16.06
N SER A 164 -6.98 1.77 -16.19
CA SER A 164 -7.57 2.81 -17.04
C SER A 164 -7.22 4.21 -16.54
N HIS A 165 -7.19 4.44 -15.23
CA HIS A 165 -6.75 5.69 -14.61
C HIS A 165 -5.29 6.01 -14.99
N GLU A 166 -4.37 5.05 -14.83
CA GLU A 166 -2.96 5.24 -15.16
C GLU A 166 -2.75 5.43 -16.68
N MET A 167 -3.52 4.73 -17.52
CA MET A 167 -3.48 4.93 -18.97
C MET A 167 -3.93 6.34 -19.39
N CYS A 168 -4.88 6.96 -18.67
CA CYS A 168 -5.28 8.35 -18.92
C CYS A 168 -4.14 9.35 -18.62
N HIS A 169 -3.30 9.08 -17.61
CA HIS A 169 -2.09 9.87 -17.38
C HIS A 169 -1.13 9.74 -18.55
N LEU A 170 -0.78 8.50 -18.95
CA LEU A 170 0.09 8.29 -20.12
C LEU A 170 -0.46 8.96 -21.39
N ALA A 171 -1.77 8.87 -21.64
CA ALA A 171 -2.38 9.49 -22.80
C ALA A 171 -2.26 11.02 -22.80
N SER A 172 -2.45 11.65 -21.63
CA SER A 172 -2.29 13.10 -21.48
C SER A 172 -0.84 13.53 -21.76
N TRP A 173 0.13 12.75 -21.30
CA TRP A 173 1.56 13.05 -21.49
C TRP A 173 2.05 12.76 -22.91
N ILE A 174 1.62 11.64 -23.51
CA ILE A 174 2.15 11.14 -24.79
C ILE A 174 1.36 11.67 -25.98
N ILE A 175 0.02 11.65 -25.90
CA ILE A 175 -0.86 11.98 -27.03
C ILE A 175 -1.14 13.48 -27.05
N ASP A 176 -1.48 14.06 -25.91
CA ASP A 176 -1.78 15.50 -25.83
C ASP A 176 -0.54 16.36 -25.56
N ALA A 177 0.61 15.74 -25.28
CA ALA A 177 1.87 16.40 -24.94
C ALA A 177 1.76 17.37 -23.73
N GLU A 178 0.84 17.11 -22.80
CA GLU A 178 0.64 17.92 -21.59
C GLU A 178 1.21 17.19 -20.37
N PHE A 179 2.42 17.55 -19.96
CA PHE A 179 3.20 16.87 -18.91
C PHE A 179 3.06 17.52 -17.51
N LYS A 180 2.45 18.70 -17.41
CA LYS A 180 2.32 19.43 -16.14
C LYS A 180 1.01 19.17 -15.43
N GLU A 181 0.05 18.56 -16.12
CA GLU A 181 -1.31 18.36 -15.64
C GLU A 181 -1.47 16.94 -15.04
N GLY A 182 -1.88 16.86 -13.77
CA GLY A 182 -2.23 15.60 -13.11
C GLY A 182 -3.60 15.07 -13.59
N HIS A 183 -4.69 15.53 -12.94
CA HIS A 183 -6.08 15.16 -13.29
C HIS A 183 -6.89 16.32 -13.91
N GLY A 184 -6.28 17.13 -14.77
CA GLY A 184 -6.96 18.28 -15.37
C GLY A 184 -7.73 17.93 -16.66
N LYS A 185 -7.85 18.88 -17.60
CA LYS A 185 -8.80 18.78 -18.71
C LYS A 185 -8.50 17.63 -19.68
N PHE A 186 -7.22 17.36 -19.96
CA PHE A 186 -6.84 16.30 -20.90
C PHE A 186 -7.11 14.93 -20.30
N TRP A 187 -6.67 14.73 -19.06
CA TRP A 187 -6.93 13.52 -18.30
C TRP A 187 -8.43 13.24 -18.16
N LYS A 188 -9.24 14.25 -17.80
CA LYS A 188 -10.71 14.12 -17.69
C LYS A 188 -11.37 13.76 -19.02
N SER A 189 -10.87 14.30 -20.13
CA SER A 189 -11.35 13.96 -21.47
C SER A 189 -11.11 12.49 -21.78
N TRP A 190 -9.91 11.96 -21.51
CA TRP A 190 -9.62 10.53 -21.68
C TRP A 190 -10.46 9.65 -20.76
N ALA A 191 -10.58 10.00 -19.49
CA ALA A 191 -11.41 9.27 -18.55
C ALA A 191 -12.87 9.18 -19.04
N THR A 192 -13.42 10.30 -19.53
CA THR A 192 -14.77 10.36 -20.10
C THR A 192 -14.92 9.46 -21.33
N LYS A 193 -13.94 9.46 -22.23
CA LYS A 193 -13.95 8.59 -23.43
C LYS A 193 -13.94 7.11 -23.06
N ILE A 194 -13.16 6.70 -22.06
CA ILE A 194 -13.15 5.32 -21.58
C ILE A 194 -14.51 4.96 -20.98
N MET A 195 -15.01 5.75 -20.03
CA MET A 195 -16.28 5.47 -19.34
C MET A 195 -17.48 5.46 -20.29
N ALA A 196 -17.47 6.30 -21.33
CA ALA A 196 -18.50 6.29 -22.37
C ALA A 196 -18.50 5.01 -23.21
N LYS A 197 -17.31 4.45 -23.49
CA LYS A 197 -17.17 3.24 -24.32
C LYS A 197 -17.27 1.95 -23.51
N TYR A 198 -16.84 1.98 -22.26
CA TYR A 198 -16.81 0.86 -21.33
C TYR A 198 -17.57 1.24 -20.05
N PRO A 199 -18.92 1.11 -20.03
CA PRO A 199 -19.75 1.57 -18.90
C PRO A 199 -19.48 0.86 -17.57
N HIS A 200 -18.75 -0.25 -17.58
CA HIS A 200 -18.36 -0.99 -16.39
C HIS A 200 -17.02 -0.51 -15.80
N ILE A 201 -16.32 0.40 -16.46
CA ILE A 201 -15.10 1.02 -15.94
C ILE A 201 -15.49 2.35 -15.30
N GLU A 202 -15.09 2.55 -14.06
CA GLU A 202 -15.34 3.78 -13.30
C GLU A 202 -14.03 4.44 -12.96
N ILE A 203 -13.78 5.60 -13.57
CA ILE A 203 -12.54 6.37 -13.39
C ILE A 203 -12.86 7.64 -12.62
N SER A 204 -12.19 7.81 -11.48
CA SER A 204 -12.21 9.06 -10.71
C SER A 204 -10.79 9.52 -10.42
N THR A 205 -10.64 10.75 -9.94
CA THR A 205 -9.33 11.36 -9.68
C THR A 205 -8.56 10.70 -8.53
N ARG A 206 -9.22 9.86 -7.74
CA ARG A 206 -8.63 9.07 -6.66
C ARG A 206 -9.19 7.66 -6.72
N HIS A 207 -8.38 6.65 -6.43
CA HIS A 207 -8.92 5.30 -6.27
C HIS A 207 -9.91 5.26 -5.09
N ASN A 208 -11.19 5.02 -5.37
CA ASN A 208 -12.25 4.99 -4.37
C ASN A 208 -12.64 3.54 -4.06
N TYR A 209 -11.77 2.79 -3.37
CA TYR A 209 -12.11 1.47 -2.85
C TYR A 209 -11.40 1.15 -1.54
N ASP A 210 -12.05 0.32 -0.73
CA ASP A 210 -11.55 -0.11 0.57
C ASP A 210 -10.43 -1.13 0.42
N ILE A 211 -9.20 -0.72 0.73
CA ILE A 211 -8.05 -1.61 0.73
C ILE A 211 -8.15 -2.56 1.92
N SER A 212 -8.25 -3.86 1.66
CA SER A 212 -8.27 -4.87 2.71
C SER A 212 -6.86 -5.11 3.25
N TYR A 213 -6.63 -4.75 4.52
CA TYR A 213 -5.34 -4.93 5.16
C TYR A 213 -5.35 -6.16 6.07
N PRO A 214 -4.42 -7.12 5.90
CA PRO A 214 -4.37 -8.31 6.76
C PRO A 214 -4.00 -8.01 8.22
N PHE A 215 -3.43 -6.84 8.50
CA PHE A 215 -3.06 -6.42 9.85
C PHE A 215 -3.61 -5.02 10.14
N GLU A 216 -4.75 -4.97 10.82
CA GLU A 216 -5.35 -3.74 11.28
C GLU A 216 -5.01 -3.46 12.74
N TRP A 217 -4.81 -2.19 13.06
CA TRP A 217 -4.53 -1.71 14.41
C TRP A 217 -5.48 -0.58 14.75
N LYS A 218 -6.09 -0.63 15.94
CA LYS A 218 -7.03 0.38 16.40
C LYS A 218 -6.39 1.21 17.51
N CYS A 219 -6.53 2.54 17.42
CA CYS A 219 -6.18 3.42 18.52
C CYS A 219 -7.20 3.26 19.66
N GLU A 220 -6.72 3.04 20.87
CA GLU A 220 -7.56 2.86 22.07
C GLU A 220 -8.21 4.17 22.56
N GLN A 221 -7.82 5.32 22.03
CA GLN A 221 -8.29 6.64 22.50
C GLN A 221 -9.18 7.39 21.49
N CYS A 222 -8.88 7.29 20.20
CA CYS A 222 -9.62 8.03 19.15
C CYS A 222 -10.18 7.12 18.05
N ASP A 223 -10.18 5.80 18.29
CA ASP A 223 -10.71 4.76 17.39
C ASP A 223 -10.11 4.70 15.98
N LYS A 224 -9.09 5.50 15.67
CA LYS A 224 -8.41 5.49 14.38
C LYS A 224 -7.87 4.09 14.04
N ILE A 225 -8.25 3.58 12.87
CA ILE A 225 -7.76 2.32 12.31
C ILE A 225 -6.55 2.57 11.39
N TYR A 226 -5.51 1.76 11.55
CA TYR A 226 -4.32 1.72 10.73
C TYR A 226 -4.20 0.34 10.10
N GLY A 227 -4.43 0.24 8.79
CA GLY A 227 -4.23 -0.99 8.03
C GLY A 227 -2.79 -1.15 7.54
N ARG A 228 -2.22 -2.35 7.65
CA ARG A 228 -0.87 -2.70 7.18
C ARG A 228 -0.85 -4.06 6.49
N PHE A 229 0.04 -4.21 5.50
CA PHE A 229 0.33 -5.49 4.83
C PHE A 229 1.39 -6.33 5.57
N SER A 230 1.88 -5.87 6.71
CA SER A 230 2.77 -6.60 7.62
C SER A 230 2.49 -6.21 9.08
N LYS A 231 2.95 -7.04 10.03
CA LYS A 231 2.92 -6.73 11.48
C LYS A 231 4.02 -5.72 11.86
N SER A 232 4.08 -4.59 11.17
CA SER A 232 5.17 -3.61 11.28
C SER A 232 5.02 -2.62 12.44
N ILE A 233 3.80 -2.44 12.94
CA ILE A 233 3.56 -1.56 14.09
C ILE A 233 4.00 -2.30 15.35
N ARG A 234 4.87 -1.64 16.11
CA ARG A 234 5.33 -2.05 17.44
C ARG A 234 4.64 -1.16 18.47
N PRO A 235 3.58 -1.64 19.16
CA PRO A 235 2.78 -0.81 20.08
C PRO A 235 3.57 -0.19 21.24
N ASP A 236 4.70 -0.79 21.58
CA ASP A 236 5.68 -0.33 22.55
C ASP A 236 6.51 0.87 22.06
N GLU A 237 6.70 1.02 20.75
CA GLU A 237 7.49 2.10 20.13
C GLU A 237 6.64 3.13 19.35
N CYS A 238 5.35 2.87 19.17
CA CYS A 238 4.49 3.65 18.28
C CYS A 238 3.20 4.07 18.98
N LEU A 239 2.92 5.37 18.94
CA LEU A 239 1.63 5.93 19.33
C LEU A 239 0.79 6.26 18.09
N CYS A 240 -0.49 6.46 18.32
CA CYS A 240 -1.42 6.94 17.30
C CYS A 240 -0.94 8.26 16.71
N GLY A 241 -0.73 8.32 15.39
CA GLY A 241 -0.31 9.55 14.71
C GLY A 241 -1.38 10.65 14.62
N VAL A 242 -2.63 10.37 15.02
CA VAL A 242 -3.72 11.37 15.05
C VAL A 242 -3.75 12.07 16.41
N CYS A 243 -4.03 11.34 17.48
CA CYS A 243 -4.11 11.93 18.83
C CYS A 243 -2.77 12.03 19.54
N LYS A 244 -1.71 11.39 19.03
CA LYS A 244 -0.33 11.37 19.59
C LYS A 244 -0.19 10.78 20.99
N VAL A 245 -1.27 10.32 21.60
CA VAL A 245 -1.30 9.78 22.98
C VAL A 245 -1.72 8.31 23.01
N GLY A 246 -2.70 7.92 22.19
CA GLY A 246 -3.29 6.58 22.26
C GLY A 246 -2.36 5.47 21.76
N LYS A 247 -2.35 4.35 22.49
CA LYS A 247 -1.68 3.10 22.06
C LYS A 247 -2.48 2.41 20.96
N LEU A 248 -1.80 1.54 20.22
CA LEU A 248 -2.37 0.82 19.07
C LEU A 248 -2.57 -0.66 19.42
N ALA A 249 -3.82 -1.09 19.54
CA ALA A 249 -4.20 -2.47 19.78
C ALA A 249 -4.40 -3.22 18.45
N PRO A 250 -3.90 -4.46 18.29
CA PRO A 250 -4.11 -5.24 17.08
C PRO A 250 -5.57 -5.73 16.98
N LEU A 251 -6.17 -5.62 15.79
CA LEU A 251 -7.48 -6.21 15.46
C LEU A 251 -7.37 -7.58 14.76
N PHE A 252 -6.20 -8.22 14.84
CA PHE A 252 -5.92 -9.53 14.25
C PHE A 252 -5.34 -10.47 15.32
N SER A 253 -5.36 -11.79 15.05
CA SER A 253 -4.77 -12.78 15.95
C SER A 253 -3.25 -12.60 16.07
N ALA A 254 -2.82 -11.90 17.11
CA ALA A 254 -1.43 -11.80 17.51
C ALA A 254 -1.10 -13.00 18.40
N ALA A 255 -0.46 -14.04 17.85
CA ALA A 255 0.21 -15.01 18.70
C ALA A 255 1.25 -14.25 19.52
N ASN A 256 1.10 -14.26 20.85
CA ASN A 256 2.03 -13.63 21.78
C ASN A 256 3.43 -14.16 21.48
N ARG A 257 4.29 -13.30 20.93
CA ARG A 257 5.70 -13.62 20.78
C ARG A 257 6.28 -13.60 22.19
N THR A 258 6.56 -14.78 22.75
CA THR A 258 7.47 -14.87 23.89
C THR A 258 8.79 -14.18 23.51
N PRO A 259 9.39 -13.36 24.39
CA PRO A 259 10.62 -12.65 24.08
C PRO A 259 11.70 -13.66 23.68
N LYS A 260 12.17 -13.61 22.44
CA LYS A 260 13.40 -14.30 22.06
C LYS A 260 14.55 -13.56 22.74
N THR A 261 15.19 -14.22 23.69
CA THR A 261 16.44 -13.75 24.30
C THR A 261 17.45 -13.37 23.20
N PRO A 262 18.11 -12.20 23.31
CA PRO A 262 19.07 -11.78 22.30
C PRO A 262 20.29 -12.70 22.35
N LYS A 263 20.60 -13.35 21.23
CA LYS A 263 21.92 -13.96 21.04
C LYS A 263 22.92 -12.82 20.83
N THR A 264 23.77 -12.60 21.83
CA THR A 264 24.92 -11.72 21.80
C THR A 264 25.90 -12.18 20.71
N SER A 265 25.91 -11.50 19.56
CA SER A 265 27.01 -11.63 18.60
C SER A 265 28.16 -10.72 19.05
N ARG A 266 29.21 -11.32 19.60
CA ARG A 266 30.54 -10.71 19.69
C ARG A 266 31.01 -10.38 18.28
N MET A 267 31.27 -9.11 18.00
CA MET A 267 32.49 -8.62 17.32
C MET A 267 32.40 -7.09 17.23
N ALA A 268 33.31 -6.41 17.92
CA ALA A 268 33.67 -5.03 17.63
C ALA A 268 35.19 -4.95 17.72
N ALA A 269 35.84 -4.45 16.66
CA ALA A 269 37.06 -3.65 16.77
C ALA A 269 37.62 -3.18 15.40
N ILE A 270 37.59 -1.85 15.23
CA ILE A 270 38.72 -0.97 14.80
C ILE A 270 39.00 -0.92 13.27
N LYS A 271 39.21 0.21 12.56
CA LYS A 271 39.56 1.61 12.89
C LYS A 271 39.10 2.56 11.76
N SER A 272 38.85 3.81 12.13
CA SER A 272 38.78 5.01 11.27
C SER A 272 40.12 5.34 10.59
N GLN A 273 40.09 5.81 9.34
CA GLN A 273 41.05 6.80 8.83
C GLN A 273 40.43 7.70 7.76
N ASP A 274 40.90 8.94 7.80
CA ASP A 274 40.39 10.16 7.19
C ASP A 274 40.50 10.25 5.66
N SER A 275 39.67 11.14 5.12
CA SER A 275 39.71 11.67 3.76
C SER A 275 41.00 12.44 3.46
N PRO A 276 41.41 12.46 2.18
CA PRO A 276 41.89 13.70 1.59
C PRO A 276 41.05 14.09 0.37
N CYS A 277 40.61 15.34 0.39
CA CYS A 277 40.11 16.07 -0.76
C CYS A 277 41.29 16.38 -1.71
N SER A 278 41.17 16.10 -3.01
CA SER A 278 41.99 16.78 -4.01
C SER A 278 41.34 16.80 -5.41
N VAL A 279 41.03 18.03 -5.81
CA VAL A 279 41.19 18.72 -7.10
C VAL A 279 41.10 17.95 -8.44
N ARG A 280 40.20 18.51 -9.25
CA ARG A 280 39.92 18.43 -10.70
C ARG A 280 41.11 18.17 -11.63
N GLN A 281 40.84 17.46 -12.72
CA GLN A 281 41.24 17.87 -14.07
C GLN A 281 40.08 17.62 -15.04
N ALA A 282 39.85 18.60 -15.91
CA ALA A 282 38.86 18.61 -16.97
C ALA A 282 39.61 18.54 -18.30
N ASP A 283 39.20 17.64 -19.18
CA ASP A 283 39.63 17.60 -20.58
C ASP A 283 38.45 17.96 -21.50
N PRO A 284 38.73 18.53 -22.70
CA PRO A 284 37.79 19.36 -23.42
C PRO A 284 36.73 18.54 -24.19
N VAL A 285 35.49 19.04 -24.14
CA VAL A 285 34.38 18.59 -24.99
C VAL A 285 34.43 19.38 -26.30
N PRO A 286 34.39 18.74 -27.48
CA PRO A 286 34.23 19.46 -28.74
C PRO A 286 32.81 20.00 -28.86
N ALA A 287 32.71 21.26 -29.26
CA ALA A 287 31.46 21.94 -29.54
C ALA A 287 30.80 21.35 -30.79
N ASP A 288 29.51 20.96 -30.69
CA ASP A 288 28.64 21.04 -31.85
C ASP A 288 27.14 21.17 -31.49
N GLN A 289 26.55 22.23 -32.03
CA GLN A 289 25.15 22.52 -32.36
C GLN A 289 24.05 22.37 -31.28
N ASP A 290 23.71 23.52 -30.68
CA ASP A 290 22.46 23.76 -29.96
C ASP A 290 21.23 23.51 -30.86
N LYS A 291 20.55 22.40 -30.60
CA LYS A 291 19.10 22.34 -30.60
C LYS A 291 18.70 21.94 -29.19
N GLU A 292 18.17 22.90 -28.42
CA GLU A 292 17.58 22.67 -27.11
C GLU A 292 16.53 21.55 -27.23
N ARG A 293 16.89 20.33 -26.83
CA ARG A 293 15.98 19.19 -26.69
C ARG A 293 16.04 18.75 -25.24
N GLU A 294 14.95 19.01 -24.54
CA GLU A 294 14.76 18.82 -23.10
C GLU A 294 14.49 17.33 -22.78
N ILE A 295 14.96 16.90 -21.60
CA ILE A 295 14.69 15.56 -21.03
C ILE A 295 13.46 15.69 -20.13
N TYR A 296 12.49 14.80 -20.28
CA TYR A 296 11.27 14.82 -19.47
C TYR A 296 11.13 13.53 -18.66
N PHE A 297 10.80 13.67 -17.38
CA PHE A 297 10.46 12.58 -16.47
C PHE A 297 9.22 12.98 -15.66
N VAL A 298 8.16 12.18 -15.74
CA VAL A 298 6.88 12.43 -15.05
C VAL A 298 6.37 11.15 -14.39
N ASP A 299 5.84 11.26 -13.18
CA ASP A 299 5.19 10.18 -12.43
C ASP A 299 3.87 10.67 -11.81
N SER A 300 2.80 9.87 -11.85
CA SER A 300 1.47 10.29 -11.39
C SER A 300 1.35 10.51 -9.87
N ASP A 301 2.30 10.03 -9.06
CA ASP A 301 2.34 10.22 -7.59
C ASP A 301 3.03 11.54 -7.19
N SER A 302 3.58 12.30 -8.15
CA SER A 302 4.36 13.52 -7.91
C SER A 302 3.55 14.81 -7.72
N ASP A 303 2.21 14.71 -7.55
CA ASP A 303 1.31 15.84 -7.28
C ASP A 303 1.48 16.49 -5.86
N VAL A 304 2.63 16.30 -5.22
CA VAL A 304 3.09 17.06 -4.04
C VAL A 304 4.30 17.90 -4.45
N GLU A 305 4.04 19.18 -4.68
CA GLU A 305 4.98 20.31 -4.78
C GLU A 305 5.93 20.34 -6.00
N THR A 306 5.50 21.00 -7.08
CA THR A 306 6.43 21.68 -8.02
C THR A 306 6.56 23.16 -7.62
N LEU A 307 7.61 23.49 -6.86
CA LEU A 307 8.16 24.86 -6.79
C LEU A 307 9.47 24.86 -7.58
N GLY A 308 9.51 25.71 -8.61
CA GLY A 308 10.43 25.57 -9.73
C GLY A 308 11.83 26.16 -9.57
N LEU A 309 12.59 26.06 -10.65
CA LEU A 309 13.67 26.97 -11.00
C LEU A 309 13.66 27.17 -12.52
N ALA A 310 12.98 28.23 -12.95
CA ALA A 310 13.25 28.93 -14.20
C ALA A 310 13.35 30.41 -13.86
N LEU A 311 14.58 30.94 -13.80
CA LEU A 311 14.86 32.37 -13.95
C LEU A 311 16.19 32.51 -14.68
N GLY A 312 16.12 33.04 -15.90
CA GLY A 312 17.29 33.46 -16.68
C GLY A 312 17.74 34.88 -16.32
N ALA A 313 18.89 35.28 -16.85
CA ALA A 313 19.28 36.67 -16.99
C ALA A 313 20.31 36.81 -18.12
N THR A 314 19.87 37.25 -19.30
CA THR A 314 20.72 37.99 -20.24
C THR A 314 20.15 39.40 -20.32
N SER A 315 20.86 40.36 -19.71
CA SER A 315 20.63 41.77 -19.93
C SER A 315 21.48 42.19 -21.12
N ILE A 316 20.83 42.75 -22.13
CA ILE A 316 21.45 43.49 -23.22
C ILE A 316 21.84 44.87 -22.68
N SER A 317 23.00 45.37 -23.07
CA SER A 317 23.39 46.78 -23.01
C SER A 317 24.14 47.11 -24.29
#